data_AF-A0AAN4TF80-F1
#
_entry.id   AF-A0AAN4TF80-F1
#
_cell.length_a   1.000
_cell.length_b   1.000
_cell.length_c   1.000
_cell.angle_alpha   90.00
_cell.angle_beta   90.00
_cell.angle_gamma   90.00
#
_symmetry.space_group_name_H-M   'P 1'
#
loop_
_entity.id
_entity.type
_entity.pdbx_description
1 polymer ?
#
loop_
_entity_poly.entity_id
_entity_poly.type
_entity_poly.pdbx_seq_one_letter_code
_entity_poly.pdbx_strand_id
1 'polypeptide(L)'
;MGEESAESQVPQDYLPFLLSNLEFVTKARILYKVGTRDGLPDHLFQHPDEKIGCQLQRGGQPDLTRLLWYFLYHQKEHSDNFMKWCSNMIMADVIGRYVVQTEVHERDMLRSKRKELQLCNSPEKSATIESVIRRTKRTLENTNDIYRRLYRTLWELQEHMPSGPLCRAFLAWRANPDWYLCDWLRRECAGRGGWCGRSCGCCEKPRDTGRLLNRGHCTLACSCYIQTKGKTEADDPVGDNWGTMFEDKTEIVPAVGEEFNNLQTIFEEKHDMYARRLCRAYIWGIDVLNEIEDEEEFS
;
A
#
# COMPACT_ATOMS: atom_id res chain seq x y z
N MET A 1 -3.54 -7.52 -42.76
CA MET A 1 -3.05 -8.04 -41.47
C MET A 1 -4.30 -8.24 -40.63
N GLY A 2 -5.05 -9.33 -40.75
CA GLY A 2 -4.59 -10.70 -40.57
C GLY A 2 -4.83 -11.11 -39.12
N GLU A 3 -6.06 -10.96 -38.62
CA GLU A 3 -6.53 -11.58 -37.38
C GLU A 3 -6.70 -13.09 -37.65
N GLU A 4 -5.58 -13.81 -37.73
CA GLU A 4 -5.62 -15.27 -37.58
C GLU A 4 -5.52 -15.59 -36.09
N SER A 5 -6.59 -16.19 -35.57
CA SER A 5 -6.67 -16.74 -34.23
C SER A 5 -5.56 -17.78 -34.05
N ALA A 6 -4.53 -17.41 -33.30
CA ALA A 6 -3.62 -18.36 -32.72
C ALA A 6 -4.39 -19.16 -31.66
N GLU A 7 -5.02 -20.26 -32.06
CA GLU A 7 -5.38 -21.35 -31.17
C GLU A 7 -4.08 -21.98 -30.64
N SER A 8 -3.38 -21.24 -29.78
CA SER A 8 -2.19 -21.69 -29.09
C SER A 8 -2.61 -22.71 -28.04
N GLN A 9 -2.49 -24.00 -28.38
CA GLN A 9 -2.88 -25.09 -27.48
C GLN A 9 -1.88 -25.32 -26.34
N VAL A 10 -0.66 -24.75 -26.39
CA VAL A 10 0.40 -25.05 -25.42
C VAL A 10 1.06 -23.78 -24.81
N PRO A 11 1.30 -23.74 -23.48
CA PRO A 11 2.00 -22.71 -22.71
C PRO A 11 3.18 -22.02 -23.38
N GLN A 12 4.02 -22.82 -24.05
CA GLN A 12 5.30 -22.40 -24.58
C GLN A 12 5.15 -21.49 -25.79
N ASP A 13 3.99 -21.50 -26.45
CA ASP A 13 3.72 -20.71 -27.64
C ASP A 13 3.60 -19.21 -27.31
N TYR A 14 3.22 -18.87 -26.07
CA TYR A 14 3.20 -17.49 -25.58
C TYR A 14 4.59 -16.98 -25.18
N LEU A 15 5.54 -17.87 -24.87
CA LEU A 15 6.85 -17.46 -24.33
C LEU A 15 7.68 -16.60 -25.30
N PRO A 16 7.81 -16.95 -26.61
CA PRO A 16 8.47 -16.07 -27.58
C PRO A 16 7.88 -14.67 -27.62
N PHE A 17 6.55 -14.57 -27.50
CA PHE A 17 5.85 -13.29 -27.46
C PHE A 17 6.15 -12.52 -26.16
N LEU A 18 6.08 -13.17 -25.00
CA LEU A 18 6.33 -12.52 -23.71
C LEU A 18 7.80 -12.10 -23.54
N LEU A 19 8.72 -12.83 -24.15
CA LEU A 19 10.15 -12.52 -24.20
C LEU A 19 10.55 -11.62 -25.38
N SER A 20 9.61 -11.26 -26.27
CA SER A 20 9.89 -10.39 -27.43
C SER A 20 10.20 -8.94 -27.02
N ASN A 21 10.52 -8.08 -27.99
CA ASN A 21 10.72 -6.65 -27.77
C ASN A 21 9.41 -5.83 -27.72
N LEU A 22 8.25 -6.49 -27.65
CA LEU A 22 6.99 -5.78 -27.51
C LEU A 22 6.93 -4.98 -26.21
N GLU A 23 6.18 -3.88 -26.24
CA GLU A 23 5.96 -3.06 -25.07
C GLU A 23 5.25 -3.87 -23.97
N PHE A 24 5.58 -3.54 -22.72
CA PHE A 24 5.02 -4.21 -21.54
C PHE A 24 3.49 -4.21 -21.56
N VAL A 25 2.86 -3.08 -21.88
CA VAL A 25 1.40 -2.93 -21.92
C VAL A 25 0.78 -3.86 -22.97
N THR A 26 1.39 -4.00 -24.15
CA THR A 26 0.92 -4.95 -25.18
C THR A 26 0.97 -6.39 -24.68
N LYS A 27 2.07 -6.76 -24.00
CA LYS A 27 2.20 -8.09 -23.39
C LYS A 27 1.19 -8.32 -22.27
N ALA A 28 0.93 -7.31 -21.45
CA ALA A 28 -0.06 -7.35 -20.38
C ALA A 28 -1.47 -7.54 -20.92
N ARG A 29 -1.86 -6.86 -22.01
CA ARG A 29 -3.17 -7.05 -22.67
C ARG A 29 -3.37 -8.47 -23.18
N ILE A 30 -2.33 -9.07 -23.74
CA ILE A 30 -2.42 -10.46 -24.21
C ILE A 30 -2.60 -11.41 -23.02
N LEU A 31 -1.82 -11.26 -21.95
CA LEU A 31 -2.02 -12.04 -20.73
C LEU A 31 -3.41 -11.82 -20.12
N TYR A 32 -3.92 -10.58 -20.13
CA TYR A 32 -5.26 -10.27 -19.64
C TYR A 32 -6.34 -10.96 -20.46
N LYS A 33 -6.32 -10.84 -21.80
CA LYS A 33 -7.31 -11.49 -22.68
C LYS A 33 -7.33 -13.01 -22.51
N VAL A 34 -6.17 -13.64 -22.46
CA VAL A 34 -6.08 -15.10 -22.25
C VAL A 34 -6.53 -15.46 -20.84
N GLY A 35 -6.10 -14.70 -19.83
CA GLY A 35 -6.43 -14.94 -18.42
C GLY A 35 -7.92 -14.79 -18.08
N THR A 36 -8.66 -13.92 -18.78
CA THR A 36 -10.07 -13.63 -18.46
C THR A 36 -11.08 -14.38 -19.32
N ARG A 37 -10.78 -14.72 -20.59
CA ARG A 37 -11.75 -15.34 -21.50
C ARG A 37 -11.82 -16.86 -21.38
N ASP A 38 -10.69 -17.51 -21.60
CA ASP A 38 -10.61 -18.98 -21.72
C ASP A 38 -9.98 -19.62 -20.48
N GLY A 39 -9.56 -18.79 -19.52
CA GLY A 39 -8.59 -19.17 -18.50
C GLY A 39 -7.22 -19.42 -19.13
N LEU A 40 -6.15 -19.32 -18.33
CA LEU A 40 -4.87 -19.83 -18.80
C LEU A 40 -4.91 -21.37 -18.67
N PRO A 41 -4.53 -22.15 -19.70
CA PRO A 41 -4.60 -23.60 -19.66
C PRO A 41 -3.98 -24.22 -18.40
N ASP A 42 -4.66 -25.16 -17.72
CA ASP A 42 -4.18 -25.76 -16.45
C ASP A 42 -2.73 -26.31 -16.55
N HIS A 43 -2.36 -26.84 -17.71
CA HIS A 43 -1.06 -27.43 -17.99
C HIS A 43 0.08 -26.42 -18.17
N LEU A 44 -0.21 -25.10 -18.25
CA LEU A 44 0.79 -24.06 -17.98
C LEU A 44 1.34 -24.18 -16.55
N PHE A 45 0.60 -24.85 -15.65
CA PHE A 45 0.74 -24.66 -14.21
C PHE A 45 0.57 -25.91 -13.35
N GLN A 46 0.44 -27.12 -13.93
CA GLN A 46 0.22 -28.38 -13.19
C GLN A 46 1.44 -28.91 -12.38
N HIS A 47 2.51 -28.11 -12.23
CA HIS A 47 3.75 -28.36 -11.46
C HIS A 47 4.71 -29.44 -12.05
N PRO A 48 6.05 -29.30 -11.88
CA PRO A 48 6.78 -28.52 -10.89
C PRO A 48 7.51 -27.29 -11.47
N ASP A 49 7.43 -26.19 -10.73
CA ASP A 49 8.21 -24.95 -10.83
C ASP A 49 8.17 -24.18 -12.17
N GLU A 50 7.19 -23.29 -12.27
CA GLU A 50 7.42 -21.86 -12.61
C GLU A 50 8.27 -21.56 -13.85
N LYS A 51 8.41 -22.48 -14.81
CA LYS A 51 9.44 -22.36 -15.83
C LYS A 51 9.31 -21.06 -16.62
N ILE A 52 8.09 -20.68 -16.99
CA ILE A 52 7.80 -19.40 -17.65
C ILE A 52 8.05 -18.22 -16.70
N GLY A 53 7.56 -18.24 -15.46
CA GLY A 53 7.82 -17.17 -14.49
C GLY A 53 9.33 -16.98 -14.22
N CYS A 54 10.06 -18.07 -13.99
CA CYS A 54 11.51 -18.07 -13.86
C CYS A 54 12.21 -17.65 -15.16
N GLN A 55 11.72 -18.03 -16.33
CA GLN A 55 12.27 -17.60 -17.63
C GLN A 55 12.05 -16.10 -17.84
N LEU A 56 10.87 -15.58 -17.51
CA LEU A 56 10.58 -14.14 -17.53
C LEU A 56 11.47 -13.40 -16.54
N GLN A 57 11.60 -13.89 -15.31
CA GLN A 57 12.47 -13.29 -14.30
C GLN A 57 13.94 -13.31 -14.73
N ARG A 58 14.44 -14.42 -15.28
CA ARG A 58 15.81 -14.53 -15.85
C ARG A 58 15.98 -13.65 -17.08
N GLY A 59 14.91 -13.44 -17.84
CA GLY A 59 14.85 -12.53 -19.00
C GLY A 59 14.68 -11.06 -18.62
N GLY A 60 14.74 -10.70 -17.33
CA GLY A 60 14.61 -9.32 -16.88
C GLY A 60 13.20 -8.76 -16.99
N GLN A 61 12.17 -9.62 -16.90
CA GLN A 61 10.75 -9.27 -17.00
C GLN A 61 10.01 -9.49 -15.66
N PRO A 62 10.40 -8.81 -14.56
CA PRO A 62 9.81 -9.05 -13.24
C PRO A 62 8.32 -8.66 -13.18
N ASP A 63 7.90 -7.61 -13.90
CA ASP A 63 6.52 -7.14 -13.87
C ASP A 63 5.56 -8.12 -14.58
N LEU A 64 5.98 -8.68 -15.73
CA LEU A 64 5.24 -9.74 -16.39
C LEU A 64 5.20 -11.02 -15.56
N THR A 65 6.27 -11.31 -14.81
CA THR A 65 6.30 -12.45 -13.89
C THR A 65 5.23 -12.29 -12.81
N ARG A 66 5.12 -11.10 -12.19
CA ARG A 66 4.07 -10.81 -11.20
C ARG A 66 2.66 -10.86 -11.81
N LEU A 67 2.49 -10.34 -13.03
CA LEU A 67 1.21 -10.39 -13.73
C LEU A 67 0.77 -11.84 -14.02
N LEU A 68 1.70 -12.69 -14.46
CA LEU A 68 1.44 -14.11 -14.63
C LEU A 68 1.03 -14.77 -13.32
N TRP A 69 1.76 -14.49 -12.22
CA TRP A 69 1.43 -15.00 -10.89
C TRP A 69 0.05 -14.55 -10.39
N TYR A 70 -0.39 -13.35 -10.74
CA TYR A 70 -1.73 -12.87 -10.41
C TYR A 70 -2.81 -13.70 -11.10
N PHE A 71 -2.76 -13.90 -12.41
CA PHE A 71 -3.76 -14.72 -13.11
C PHE A 71 -3.74 -16.16 -12.63
N LEU A 72 -2.54 -16.69 -12.41
CA LEU A 72 -2.31 -18.00 -11.82
C LEU A 72 -2.98 -18.19 -10.47
N TYR A 73 -2.88 -17.18 -9.62
CA TYR A 73 -3.55 -17.18 -8.34
C TYR A 73 -5.05 -17.21 -8.58
N HIS A 74 -5.59 -16.23 -9.30
CA HIS A 74 -7.02 -16.00 -9.46
C HIS A 74 -7.81 -17.06 -10.28
N GLN A 75 -7.15 -18.06 -10.87
CA GLN A 75 -7.82 -19.20 -11.52
C GLN A 75 -8.39 -20.24 -10.56
N LYS A 76 -7.87 -20.29 -9.33
CA LYS A 76 -8.35 -21.22 -8.30
C LYS A 76 -9.38 -20.54 -7.42
N GLU A 77 -10.34 -21.30 -6.90
CA GLU A 77 -11.23 -20.79 -5.87
C GLU A 77 -10.40 -20.49 -4.61
N HIS A 78 -10.48 -19.26 -4.12
CA HIS A 78 -9.72 -18.81 -2.97
C HIS A 78 -10.56 -18.87 -1.71
N SER A 79 -9.93 -19.23 -0.61
CA SER A 79 -10.55 -19.03 0.70
C SER A 79 -10.80 -17.54 0.95
N ASP A 80 -11.90 -17.22 1.65
CA ASP A 80 -12.21 -15.86 2.12
C ASP A 80 -11.05 -15.22 2.93
N ASN A 81 -10.11 -16.02 3.43
CA ASN A 81 -8.92 -15.57 4.13
C ASN A 81 -7.97 -14.72 3.27
N PHE A 82 -7.99 -14.85 1.93
CA PHE A 82 -7.12 -14.06 1.05
C PHE A 82 -7.43 -12.56 1.11
N MET A 83 -8.69 -12.20 0.83
CA MET A 83 -9.09 -10.79 0.81
C MET A 83 -8.96 -10.16 2.20
N LYS A 84 -9.24 -10.94 3.25
CA LYS A 84 -9.00 -10.54 4.63
C LYS A 84 -7.51 -10.27 4.89
N TRP A 85 -6.61 -11.13 4.42
CA TRP A 85 -5.16 -10.91 4.55
C TRP A 85 -4.71 -9.65 3.80
N CYS A 86 -5.16 -9.47 2.54
CA CYS A 86 -4.85 -8.27 1.75
C CYS A 86 -5.30 -6.99 2.45
N SER A 87 -6.55 -6.97 2.92
CA SER A 87 -7.12 -5.86 3.67
C SER A 87 -6.28 -5.54 4.90
N ASN A 88 -5.99 -6.55 5.73
CA ASN A 88 -5.18 -6.38 6.94
C ASN A 88 -3.77 -5.86 6.64
N MET A 89 -3.12 -6.35 5.58
CA MET A 89 -1.79 -5.90 5.16
C MET A 89 -1.80 -4.43 4.71
N ILE A 90 -2.78 -4.05 3.89
CA ILE A 90 -2.94 -2.68 3.41
C ILE A 90 -3.23 -1.75 4.60
N MET A 91 -4.15 -2.13 5.49
CA MET A 91 -4.48 -1.38 6.69
C MET A 91 -3.25 -1.19 7.58
N ALA A 92 -2.52 -2.26 7.89
CA ALA A 92 -1.33 -2.20 8.73
C ALA A 92 -0.28 -1.22 8.16
N ASP A 93 -0.01 -1.24 6.85
CA ASP A 93 0.90 -0.28 6.24
C ASP A 93 0.38 1.17 6.31
N VAL A 94 -0.92 1.41 6.03
CA VAL A 94 -1.53 2.76 6.10
C VAL A 94 -1.41 3.31 7.53
N ILE A 95 -1.71 2.50 8.54
CA ILE A 95 -1.56 2.84 9.96
C ILE A 95 -0.11 3.16 10.27
N GLY A 96 0.82 2.33 9.82
CA GLY A 96 2.22 2.54 10.09
C GLY A 96 2.78 3.81 9.48
N ARG A 97 2.35 4.13 8.25
CA ARG A 97 2.67 5.40 7.61
C ARG A 97 2.12 6.58 8.40
N TYR A 98 0.90 6.47 8.93
CA TYR A 98 0.30 7.48 9.80
C TYR A 98 1.12 7.66 11.09
N VAL A 99 1.40 6.58 11.81
CA VAL A 99 2.18 6.57 13.06
C VAL A 99 3.57 7.19 12.85
N VAL A 100 4.26 6.80 11.78
CA VAL A 100 5.58 7.35 11.45
C VAL A 100 5.50 8.84 11.09
N GLN A 101 4.45 9.27 10.39
CA GLN A 101 4.24 10.68 10.06
C GLN A 101 3.94 11.52 11.30
N THR A 102 3.11 11.02 12.20
CA THR A 102 2.84 11.64 13.51
C THR A 102 4.13 11.77 14.31
N GLU A 103 4.94 10.72 14.40
CA GLU A 103 6.22 10.77 15.12
C GLU A 103 7.13 11.89 14.58
N VAL A 104 7.30 11.97 13.26
CA VAL A 104 8.18 12.97 12.64
C VAL A 104 7.64 14.38 12.90
N HIS A 105 6.34 14.59 12.71
CA HIS A 105 5.69 15.86 12.99
C HIS A 105 5.86 16.29 14.45
N GLU A 106 5.62 15.39 15.40
CA GLU A 106 5.72 15.68 16.83
C GLU A 106 7.18 15.88 17.29
N ARG A 107 8.16 15.20 16.68
CA ARG A 107 9.59 15.48 16.90
C ARG A 107 9.97 16.88 16.45
N ASP A 108 9.51 17.30 15.27
CA ASP A 108 9.74 18.64 14.75
C ASP A 108 9.07 19.70 15.63
N MET A 109 7.84 19.45 16.08
CA MET A 109 7.12 20.31 17.01
C MET A 109 7.87 20.44 18.34
N LEU A 110 8.33 19.32 18.92
CA LEU A 110 9.08 19.30 20.17
C LEU A 110 10.37 20.10 20.05
N ARG A 111 11.10 19.93 18.95
CA ARG A 111 12.34 20.69 18.66
C ARG A 111 12.05 22.18 18.57
N SER A 112 10.99 22.57 17.86
CA SER A 112 10.55 23.96 17.71
C SER A 112 10.17 24.57 19.06
N LYS A 113 9.32 23.89 19.85
CA LYS A 113 8.82 24.39 21.13
C LYS A 113 9.91 24.49 22.20
N ARG A 114 10.88 23.58 22.20
CA ARG A 114 12.07 23.70 23.08
C ARG A 114 12.88 24.95 22.77
N LYS A 115 13.09 25.27 21.50
CA LYS A 115 13.76 26.51 21.10
C LYS A 115 12.95 27.74 21.50
N GLU A 116 11.62 27.69 21.33
CA GLU A 116 10.73 28.77 21.77
C GLU A 116 10.82 29.00 23.29
N LEU A 117 10.85 27.93 24.09
CA LEU A 117 10.99 28.02 25.55
C LEU A 117 12.31 28.67 25.97
N GLN A 118 13.42 28.30 25.32
CA GLN A 118 14.75 28.87 25.61
C GLN A 118 14.82 30.39 25.34
N LEU A 119 13.99 30.89 24.45
CA LEU A 119 13.92 32.31 24.09
C LEU A 119 12.78 33.06 24.82
N CYS A 120 12.02 32.36 25.68
CA CYS A 120 10.86 32.92 26.33
C CYS A 120 11.24 33.67 27.62
N ASN A 121 10.84 34.94 27.71
CA ASN A 121 11.09 35.77 28.90
C ASN A 121 9.83 35.97 29.76
N SER A 122 8.66 35.47 29.34
CA SER A 122 7.40 35.58 30.09
C SER A 122 7.09 34.25 30.80
N PRO A 123 6.80 34.28 32.12
CA PRO A 123 6.39 33.09 32.86
C PRO A 123 5.10 32.46 32.33
N GLU A 124 4.08 33.26 31.97
CA GLU A 124 2.80 32.72 31.47
C GLU A 124 2.96 32.03 30.11
N LYS A 125 3.76 32.63 29.22
CA LYS A 125 4.06 32.04 27.92
C LYS A 125 4.92 30.78 28.07
N SER A 126 5.86 30.77 29.01
CA SER A 126 6.70 29.60 29.31
C SER A 126 5.86 28.42 29.80
N ALA A 127 4.94 28.64 30.75
CA ALA A 127 4.03 27.60 31.24
C ALA A 127 3.16 27.02 30.11
N THR A 128 2.71 27.87 29.18
CA THR A 128 1.97 27.43 27.98
C THR A 128 2.82 26.53 27.08
N ILE A 129 4.05 26.95 26.78
CA ILE A 129 4.99 26.18 25.95
C ILE A 129 5.35 24.85 26.62
N GLU A 130 5.58 24.85 27.93
CA GLU A 130 5.86 23.64 28.71
C GLU A 130 4.70 22.64 28.68
N SER A 131 3.46 23.14 28.78
CA SER A 131 2.26 22.29 28.64
C SER A 131 2.19 21.64 27.26
N VAL A 132 2.49 22.39 26.18
CA VAL A 132 2.57 21.83 24.82
C VAL A 132 3.69 20.79 24.71
N ILE A 133 4.89 21.08 25.23
CA ILE A 133 6.02 20.13 25.27
C ILE A 133 5.62 18.83 25.98
N ARG A 134 4.95 18.93 27.12
CA ARG A 134 4.48 17.78 27.90
C ARG A 134 3.47 16.94 27.10
N ARG A 135 2.50 17.59 26.44
CA ARG A 135 1.53 16.91 25.57
C ARG A 135 2.22 16.20 24.40
N THR A 136 3.07 16.90 23.65
CA THR A 136 3.83 16.33 22.53
C THR A 136 4.71 15.13 22.95
N LYS A 137 5.34 15.18 24.12
CA LYS A 137 6.09 14.03 24.66
C LYS A 137 5.20 12.81 24.90
N ARG A 138 4.02 13.00 25.51
CA ARG A 138 3.04 11.93 25.69
C ARG A 138 2.58 11.36 24.35
N THR A 139 2.31 12.22 23.38
CA THR A 139 1.96 11.80 22.01
C THR A 139 3.04 10.91 21.39
N LEU A 140 4.32 11.28 21.55
CA LEU A 140 5.45 10.48 21.08
C LEU A 140 5.60 9.13 21.79
N GLU A 141 5.37 9.09 23.11
CA GLU A 141 5.38 7.84 23.90
C GLU A 141 4.29 6.89 23.43
N ASN A 142 3.06 7.38 23.31
CA ASN A 142 1.92 6.62 22.81
C ASN A 142 2.16 6.14 21.36
N THR A 143 2.66 7.02 20.48
CA THR A 143 3.02 6.67 19.08
C THR A 143 4.05 5.54 19.03
N ASN A 144 5.00 5.52 19.96
CA ASN A 144 6.00 4.47 20.03
C ASN A 144 5.41 3.11 20.43
N ASP A 145 4.46 3.10 21.36
CA ASP A 145 3.76 1.88 21.77
C ASP A 145 2.85 1.34 20.67
N ILE A 146 2.15 2.22 19.95
CA ILE A 146 1.36 1.86 18.76
C ILE A 146 2.26 1.24 17.70
N TYR A 147 3.41 1.86 17.42
CA TYR A 147 4.35 1.32 16.44
C TYR A 147 4.84 -0.08 16.83
N ARG A 148 5.14 -0.32 18.12
CA ARG A 148 5.59 -1.64 18.59
C ARG A 148 4.53 -2.71 18.33
N ARG A 149 3.26 -2.41 18.59
CA ARG A 149 2.13 -3.32 18.32
C ARG A 149 1.98 -3.56 16.83
N LEU A 150 1.98 -2.50 16.04
CA LEU A 150 1.90 -2.59 14.58
C LEU A 150 3.03 -3.43 13.99
N TYR A 151 4.26 -3.27 14.49
CA TYR A 151 5.40 -4.05 14.02
C TYR A 151 5.19 -5.56 14.24
N ARG A 152 4.59 -5.95 15.37
CA ARG A 152 4.20 -7.36 15.61
C ARG A 152 3.11 -7.80 14.64
N THR A 153 2.08 -6.99 14.42
CA THR A 153 1.01 -7.31 13.46
C THR A 153 1.55 -7.48 12.05
N LEU A 154 2.45 -6.60 11.59
CA LEU A 154 3.09 -6.73 10.28
C LEU A 154 3.90 -8.02 10.19
N TRP A 155 4.63 -8.37 11.25
CA TRP A 155 5.39 -9.61 11.32
C TRP A 155 4.47 -10.84 11.26
N GLU A 156 3.40 -10.87 12.03
CA GLU A 156 2.40 -11.95 12.03
C GLU A 156 1.72 -12.10 10.65
N LEU A 157 1.36 -10.97 10.01
CA LEU A 157 0.78 -10.96 8.67
C LEU A 157 1.77 -11.48 7.62
N GLN A 158 3.06 -11.19 7.77
CA GLN A 158 4.10 -11.72 6.89
C GLN A 158 4.31 -13.22 7.11
N GLU A 159 4.30 -13.69 8.36
CA GLU A 159 4.44 -15.11 8.71
C GLU A 159 3.26 -15.94 8.17
N HIS A 160 2.03 -15.39 8.25
CA HIS A 160 0.80 -16.04 7.78
C HIS A 160 0.43 -15.69 6.34
N MET A 161 1.38 -15.16 5.56
CA MET A 161 1.16 -14.81 4.16
C MET A 161 0.76 -16.06 3.36
N PRO A 162 -0.31 -16.01 2.55
CA PRO A 162 -0.71 -17.17 1.75
C PRO A 162 0.43 -17.56 0.79
N SER A 163 0.83 -18.83 0.86
CA SER A 163 1.93 -19.38 0.08
C SER A 163 1.67 -19.36 -1.43
N GLY A 164 2.70 -19.65 -2.22
CA GLY A 164 2.59 -19.79 -3.67
C GLY A 164 2.74 -18.45 -4.43
N PRO A 165 1.99 -18.25 -5.55
CA PRO A 165 2.18 -17.09 -6.43
C PRO A 165 2.00 -15.74 -5.74
N LEU A 166 1.06 -15.64 -4.79
CA LEU A 166 0.81 -14.42 -4.02
C LEU A 166 2.06 -14.01 -3.23
N CYS A 167 2.59 -14.92 -2.40
CA CYS A 167 3.76 -14.64 -1.57
C CYS A 167 4.94 -14.17 -2.42
N ARG A 168 5.23 -14.86 -3.53
CA ARG A 168 6.31 -14.47 -4.44
C ARG A 168 6.08 -13.10 -5.07
N ALA A 169 4.87 -12.83 -5.57
CA ALA A 169 4.55 -11.55 -6.18
C ALA A 169 4.69 -10.40 -5.18
N PHE A 170 4.14 -10.59 -3.98
CA PHE A 170 4.23 -9.60 -2.90
C PHE A 170 5.68 -9.33 -2.50
N LEU A 171 6.47 -10.37 -2.23
CA LEU A 171 7.88 -10.20 -1.85
C LEU A 171 8.70 -9.55 -2.96
N ALA A 172 8.50 -9.97 -4.22
CA ALA A 172 9.16 -9.36 -5.37
C ALA A 172 8.77 -7.89 -5.54
N TRP A 173 7.50 -7.55 -5.30
CA TRP A 173 7.02 -6.17 -5.35
C TRP A 173 7.63 -5.33 -4.22
N ARG A 174 7.63 -5.83 -2.99
CA ARG A 174 8.17 -5.14 -1.82
C ARG A 174 9.70 -5.05 -1.78
N ALA A 175 10.41 -5.86 -2.57
CA ALA A 175 11.85 -5.72 -2.75
C ALA A 175 12.23 -4.41 -3.46
N ASN A 176 11.32 -3.82 -4.25
CA ASN A 176 11.51 -2.48 -4.78
C ASN A 176 11.24 -1.44 -3.68
N PRO A 177 12.24 -0.64 -3.24
CA PRO A 177 12.03 0.36 -2.19
C PRO A 177 11.01 1.44 -2.58
N ASP A 178 10.75 1.64 -3.87
CA ASP A 178 9.84 2.64 -4.42
C ASP A 178 8.52 2.03 -4.92
N TRP A 179 8.17 0.82 -4.48
CA TRP A 179 6.91 0.14 -4.84
C TRP A 179 5.67 1.03 -4.64
N TYR A 180 5.67 1.84 -3.59
CA TYR A 180 4.56 2.73 -3.26
C TYR A 180 4.44 3.92 -4.23
N LEU A 181 5.37 4.10 -5.17
CA LEU A 181 5.33 5.19 -6.16
C LEU A 181 4.73 4.76 -7.50
N CYS A 182 4.09 3.58 -7.60
CA CYS A 182 3.37 3.24 -8.82
C CYS A 182 2.28 4.27 -9.13
N ASP A 183 1.98 4.42 -10.42
CA ASP A 183 1.18 5.54 -10.92
C ASP A 183 -0.24 5.52 -10.38
N TRP A 184 -0.82 4.34 -10.17
CA TRP A 184 -2.13 4.24 -9.56
C TRP A 184 -2.12 4.71 -8.09
N LEU A 185 -1.16 4.27 -7.26
CA LEU A 185 -1.09 4.72 -5.85
C LEU A 185 -0.80 6.23 -5.74
N ARG A 186 -0.01 6.78 -6.66
CA ARG A 186 0.21 8.23 -6.75
C ARG A 186 -1.09 8.98 -7.05
N ARG A 187 -1.85 8.53 -8.06
CA ARG A 187 -3.17 9.10 -8.42
C ARG A 187 -4.15 8.98 -7.27
N GLU A 188 -4.17 7.83 -6.61
CA GLU A 188 -4.99 7.54 -5.44
C GLU A 188 -4.71 8.55 -4.30
N CYS A 189 -3.43 8.71 -3.95
CA CYS A 189 -3.02 9.68 -2.95
C CYS A 189 -3.41 11.11 -3.34
N ALA A 190 -3.18 11.51 -4.59
CA ALA A 190 -3.58 12.83 -5.08
C ALA A 190 -5.11 13.04 -5.05
N GLY A 191 -5.88 12.01 -5.42
CA GLY A 191 -7.34 12.02 -5.43
C GLY A 191 -7.96 12.20 -4.03
N ARG A 192 -7.33 11.65 -2.99
CA ARG A 192 -7.69 11.90 -1.57
C ARG A 192 -7.30 13.30 -1.06
N GLY A 193 -6.82 14.19 -1.93
CA GLY A 193 -6.25 15.48 -1.53
C GLY A 193 -4.85 15.35 -0.90
N GLY A 194 -4.24 14.17 -1.00
CA GLY A 194 -2.86 13.93 -0.63
C GLY A 194 -1.89 14.65 -1.56
N TRP A 195 -0.64 14.73 -1.11
CA TRP A 195 0.33 15.68 -1.63
C TRP A 195 1.23 15.14 -2.74
N CYS A 196 1.03 13.91 -3.20
CA CYS A 196 1.80 13.40 -4.34
C CYS A 196 1.46 14.10 -5.67
N GLY A 197 0.37 14.88 -5.72
CA GLY A 197 0.08 15.82 -6.81
C GLY A 197 0.70 17.22 -6.64
N ARG A 198 1.48 17.47 -5.58
CA ARG A 198 2.09 18.78 -5.27
C ARG A 198 3.62 18.68 -5.26
N SER A 199 4.28 19.81 -5.51
CA SER A 199 5.75 19.93 -5.56
C SER A 199 6.49 19.74 -4.23
N CYS A 200 5.82 19.36 -3.14
CA CYS A 200 6.46 19.21 -1.82
C CYS A 200 7.42 18.01 -1.73
N GLY A 201 7.23 16.97 -2.56
CA GLY A 201 8.07 15.77 -2.58
C GLY A 201 8.03 14.89 -1.32
N CYS A 202 7.04 15.07 -0.42
CA CYS A 202 6.95 14.29 0.84
C CYS A 202 6.82 12.78 0.60
N CYS A 203 6.17 12.39 -0.50
CA CYS A 203 5.96 10.98 -0.84
C CYS A 203 7.25 10.28 -1.28
N GLU A 204 8.17 10.98 -1.94
CA GLU A 204 9.30 10.38 -2.66
C GLU A 204 10.55 10.24 -1.81
N LYS A 205 10.59 10.91 -0.65
CA LYS A 205 11.74 10.94 0.23
C LYS A 205 11.52 10.09 1.47
N PRO A 206 12.56 9.43 1.99
CA PRO A 206 12.49 8.84 3.32
C PRO A 206 12.30 9.95 4.36
N ARG A 207 11.49 9.67 5.37
CA ARG A 207 11.27 10.56 6.51
C ARG A 207 12.43 10.45 7.52
N ASP A 208 12.63 11.49 8.32
CA ASP A 208 13.68 11.58 9.35
C ASP A 208 13.37 10.69 10.57
N THR A 209 13.42 9.37 10.36
CA THR A 209 13.18 8.34 11.36
C THR A 209 13.77 7.00 10.90
N GLY A 210 14.22 6.19 11.87
CA GLY A 210 14.77 4.85 11.64
C GLY A 210 13.72 3.73 11.55
N ARG A 211 12.43 4.07 11.44
CA ARG A 211 11.32 3.09 11.39
C ARG A 211 11.15 2.50 9.98
N LEU A 212 10.64 1.27 9.89
CA LEU A 212 10.49 0.51 8.64
C LEU A 212 9.61 1.22 7.59
N LEU A 213 8.57 1.92 8.05
CA LEU A 213 7.59 2.60 7.20
C LEU A 213 7.89 4.10 7.04
N ASN A 214 9.16 4.46 6.96
CA ASN A 214 9.61 5.85 6.78
C ASN A 214 9.38 6.40 5.36
N ARG A 215 9.01 5.56 4.40
CA ARG A 215 8.77 5.95 3.00
C ARG A 215 7.31 5.85 2.60
N GLY A 216 6.90 6.74 1.70
CA GLY A 216 5.68 6.72 0.88
C GLY A 216 4.55 7.64 1.28
N HIS A 217 3.33 7.35 0.81
CA HIS A 217 2.28 8.36 0.65
C HIS A 217 1.88 9.08 1.92
N CYS A 218 1.53 10.35 1.75
CA CYS A 218 1.24 11.27 2.84
C CYS A 218 -0.18 10.98 3.37
N THR A 219 -0.31 10.83 4.68
CA THR A 219 -1.58 10.65 5.39
C THR A 219 -2.00 11.99 6.00
N LEU A 220 -3.11 12.01 6.73
CA LEU A 220 -3.56 13.16 7.52
C LEU A 220 -2.52 13.63 8.56
N ALA A 221 -1.58 12.77 8.96
CA ALA A 221 -0.50 13.10 9.89
C ALA A 221 0.71 13.78 9.22
N CYS A 222 0.70 13.96 7.90
CA CYS A 222 1.80 14.63 7.21
C CYS A 222 1.92 16.10 7.64
N SER A 223 3.13 16.56 7.99
CA SER A 223 3.36 17.98 8.33
C SER A 223 2.88 18.96 7.26
N CYS A 224 3.03 18.64 5.97
CA CYS A 224 2.52 19.48 4.87
C CYS A 224 0.99 19.58 4.86
N TYR A 225 0.32 18.46 5.18
CA TYR A 225 -1.13 18.41 5.30
C TYR A 225 -1.60 19.29 6.46
N ILE A 226 -1.05 19.06 7.65
CA ILE A 226 -1.37 19.81 8.88
C ILE A 226 -1.16 21.33 8.70
N GLN A 227 -0.06 21.74 8.06
CA GLN A 227 0.23 23.15 7.83
C GLN A 227 -0.79 23.85 6.93
N THR A 228 -1.37 23.12 5.97
CA THR A 228 -2.27 23.71 4.97
C THR A 228 -3.72 23.71 5.42
N LYS A 229 -4.14 22.68 6.15
CA LYS A 229 -5.52 22.54 6.65
C LYS A 229 -5.71 23.12 8.05
N GLY A 230 -4.63 23.37 8.78
CA GLY A 230 -4.68 23.67 10.21
C GLY A 230 -4.87 22.39 11.02
N LYS A 231 -4.40 22.39 12.27
CA LYS A 231 -4.72 21.34 13.27
C LYS A 231 -5.99 21.79 13.98
N THR A 232 -7.10 21.10 13.80
CA THR A 232 -8.31 21.27 14.63
C THR A 232 -8.14 20.51 15.93
N GLU A 233 -8.86 20.87 17.00
CA GLU A 233 -8.81 20.13 18.28
C GLU A 233 -9.30 18.68 18.16
N ALA A 234 -10.09 18.39 17.11
CA ALA A 234 -10.48 17.03 16.72
C ALA A 234 -9.34 16.22 16.08
N ASP A 235 -8.22 16.87 15.71
CA ASP A 235 -7.04 16.25 15.10
C ASP A 235 -5.96 15.86 16.12
N ASP A 236 -6.24 15.92 17.43
CA ASP A 236 -5.36 15.32 18.44
C ASP A 236 -5.69 13.82 18.54
N PRO A 237 -5.02 12.97 17.73
CA PRO A 237 -5.48 11.60 17.49
C PRO A 237 -5.08 10.70 18.65
N VAL A 238 -4.21 11.17 19.54
CA VAL A 238 -3.57 10.38 20.57
C VAL A 238 -4.31 10.57 21.88
N GLY A 239 -5.58 10.19 21.87
CA GLY A 239 -6.28 9.79 23.08
C GLY A 239 -5.66 8.49 23.63
N ASP A 240 -5.91 8.20 24.90
CA ASP A 240 -5.34 7.05 25.63
C ASP A 240 -5.79 5.66 25.12
N ASN A 241 -6.49 5.59 23.98
CA ASN A 241 -7.29 4.44 23.57
C ASN A 241 -6.84 3.70 22.29
N TRP A 242 -5.63 3.95 21.78
CA TRP A 242 -5.12 3.15 20.65
C TRP A 242 -4.82 1.68 21.01
N GLY A 243 -4.86 1.34 22.30
CA GLY A 243 -4.54 0.01 22.80
C GLY A 243 -5.50 -1.09 22.38
N THR A 244 -6.73 -0.75 21.97
CA THR A 244 -7.77 -1.72 21.60
C THR A 244 -7.76 -2.07 20.12
N MET A 245 -7.15 -1.25 19.26
CA MET A 245 -7.21 -1.34 17.80
C MET A 245 -6.80 -2.70 17.17
N PHE A 246 -6.01 -3.52 17.88
CA PHE A 246 -5.57 -4.85 17.43
C PHE A 246 -6.18 -6.02 18.21
N GLU A 247 -6.89 -5.75 19.31
CA GLU A 247 -7.48 -6.77 20.20
C GLU A 247 -9.01 -6.73 20.21
N ASP A 248 -9.63 -5.57 19.99
CA ASP A 248 -11.09 -5.37 19.93
C ASP A 248 -11.46 -4.34 18.85
N LYS A 249 -12.38 -4.71 17.95
CA LYS A 249 -12.63 -4.05 16.65
C LYS A 249 -13.32 -2.68 16.73
N THR A 250 -13.43 -2.04 17.89
CA THR A 250 -14.52 -1.09 18.15
C THR A 250 -14.13 0.35 18.48
N GLU A 251 -12.87 0.69 18.72
CA GLU A 251 -12.53 2.10 19.03
C GLU A 251 -11.30 2.58 18.27
N ILE A 252 -11.55 2.96 17.02
CA ILE A 252 -10.59 3.71 16.21
C ILE A 252 -10.76 5.20 16.51
N VAL A 253 -9.66 5.94 16.59
CA VAL A 253 -9.68 7.41 16.64
C VAL A 253 -10.60 7.96 15.54
N PRO A 254 -11.51 8.91 15.79
CA PRO A 254 -12.61 9.21 14.86
C PRO A 254 -12.20 9.46 13.39
N ALA A 255 -11.17 10.28 13.14
CA ALA A 255 -10.76 10.66 11.78
C ALA A 255 -9.99 9.56 11.03
N VAL A 256 -9.12 8.85 11.75
CA VAL A 256 -8.40 7.67 11.28
C VAL A 256 -9.44 6.57 11.05
N GLY A 257 -10.32 6.37 12.02
CA GLY A 257 -11.38 5.39 12.10
C GLY A 257 -12.40 5.43 11.00
N GLU A 258 -12.79 6.61 10.54
CA GLU A 258 -13.68 6.71 9.38
C GLU A 258 -13.00 6.19 8.11
N GLU A 259 -11.73 6.56 7.87
CA GLU A 259 -10.95 6.03 6.75
C GLU A 259 -10.71 4.51 6.86
N PHE A 260 -10.51 3.99 8.08
CA PHE A 260 -10.37 2.55 8.33
C PHE A 260 -11.66 1.76 8.18
N ASN A 261 -12.77 2.25 8.74
CA ASN A 261 -14.08 1.62 8.65
C ASN A 261 -14.53 1.56 7.18
N ASN A 262 -14.26 2.63 6.42
CA ASN A 262 -14.52 2.65 4.99
C ASN A 262 -13.69 1.60 4.25
N LEU A 263 -12.37 1.53 4.50
CA LEU A 263 -11.53 0.50 3.88
C LEU A 263 -11.99 -0.92 4.24
N GLN A 264 -12.28 -1.20 5.51
CA GLN A 264 -12.76 -2.52 5.92
C GLN A 264 -14.07 -2.88 5.21
N THR A 265 -15.03 -1.96 5.17
CA THR A 265 -16.31 -2.14 4.47
C THR A 265 -16.10 -2.43 2.98
N ILE A 266 -15.24 -1.65 2.32
CA ILE A 266 -14.89 -1.83 0.91
C ILE A 266 -14.30 -3.23 0.65
N PHE A 267 -13.47 -3.76 1.56
CA PHE A 267 -12.91 -5.11 1.43
C PHE A 267 -13.90 -6.24 1.78
N GLU A 268 -14.96 -5.96 2.53
CA GLU A 268 -16.05 -6.91 2.80
C GLU A 268 -16.98 -7.06 1.59
N GLU A 269 -17.10 -6.03 0.76
CA GLU A 269 -17.82 -6.06 -0.50
C GLU A 269 -17.00 -6.78 -1.59
N LYS A 270 -17.23 -8.09 -1.76
CA LYS A 270 -16.48 -8.98 -2.68
C LYS A 270 -16.35 -8.49 -4.14
N HIS A 271 -17.21 -7.58 -4.59
CA HIS A 271 -17.22 -7.05 -5.96
C HIS A 271 -16.80 -5.58 -6.07
N ASP A 272 -16.38 -4.95 -4.97
CA ASP A 272 -15.97 -3.56 -5.03
C ASP A 272 -14.76 -3.37 -5.96
N MET A 273 -14.92 -2.47 -6.94
CA MET A 273 -13.87 -2.20 -7.92
C MET A 273 -12.67 -1.54 -7.28
N TYR A 274 -12.89 -0.68 -6.29
CA TYR A 274 -11.84 0.07 -5.64
C TYR A 274 -10.93 -0.86 -4.81
N ALA A 275 -11.47 -1.78 -4.01
CA ALA A 275 -10.73 -2.81 -3.28
C ALA A 275 -9.87 -3.66 -4.21
N ARG A 276 -10.42 -4.09 -5.36
CA ARG A 276 -9.68 -4.87 -6.35
C ARG A 276 -8.51 -4.08 -6.94
N ARG A 277 -8.75 -2.83 -7.36
CA ARG A 277 -7.72 -1.94 -7.92
C ARG A 277 -6.63 -1.64 -6.90
N LEU A 278 -7.02 -1.38 -5.65
CA LEU A 278 -6.11 -1.15 -4.53
C LEU A 278 -5.27 -2.40 -4.24
N CYS A 279 -5.88 -3.58 -4.18
CA CYS A 279 -5.15 -4.85 -3.98
C CYS A 279 -4.13 -5.11 -5.10
N ARG A 280 -4.52 -4.92 -6.37
CA ARG A 280 -3.60 -5.06 -7.51
C ARG A 280 -2.39 -4.14 -7.43
N ALA A 281 -2.59 -2.88 -7.05
CA ALA A 281 -1.49 -1.93 -6.91
C ALA A 281 -0.63 -2.22 -5.68
N TYR A 282 -1.26 -2.50 -4.53
CA TYR A 282 -0.58 -2.57 -3.23
C TYR A 282 0.09 -3.91 -2.93
N ILE A 283 -0.58 -4.99 -3.31
CA ILE A 283 -0.17 -6.37 -3.01
C ILE A 283 0.61 -6.95 -4.18
N TRP A 284 0.11 -6.76 -5.40
CA TRP A 284 0.66 -7.41 -6.60
C TRP A 284 1.62 -6.53 -7.41
N GLY A 285 1.48 -5.20 -7.34
CA GLY A 285 2.26 -4.26 -8.15
C GLY A 285 1.99 -4.41 -9.65
N ILE A 286 0.71 -4.49 -10.02
CA ILE A 286 0.22 -4.70 -11.40
C ILE A 286 -0.93 -3.75 -11.76
N ASP A 287 -0.78 -2.48 -11.41
CA ASP A 287 -1.78 -1.44 -11.67
C ASP A 287 -2.08 -1.22 -13.17
N VAL A 288 -1.24 -1.71 -14.07
CA VAL A 288 -1.53 -1.80 -15.52
C VAL A 288 -2.86 -2.48 -15.83
N LEU A 289 -3.31 -3.43 -15.00
CA LEU A 289 -4.61 -4.07 -15.20
C LEU A 289 -5.78 -3.11 -14.99
N ASN A 290 -5.60 -2.11 -14.13
CA ASN A 290 -6.64 -1.11 -13.89
C ASN A 290 -6.81 -0.24 -15.16
N GLU A 291 -5.71 0.06 -15.85
CA GLU A 291 -5.72 0.85 -17.09
C GLU A 291 -6.33 0.06 -18.25
N ILE A 292 -5.98 -1.23 -18.38
CA ILE A 292 -6.57 -2.11 -19.40
C ILE A 292 -8.09 -2.23 -19.20
N GLU A 293 -8.55 -2.41 -17.96
CA GLU A 293 -9.98 -2.48 -17.65
C GLU A 293 -10.70 -1.15 -17.90
N ASP A 294 -10.10 -0.02 -17.53
CA ASP A 294 -10.65 1.30 -17.81
C ASP A 294 -10.86 1.49 -19.32
N GLU A 295 -9.91 1.10 -20.16
CA GLU A 295 -10.04 1.23 -21.61
C GLU A 295 -11.12 0.32 -22.23
N GLU A 296 -11.24 -0.92 -21.75
CA GLU A 296 -12.23 -1.87 -22.28
C GLU A 296 -13.67 -1.49 -21.90
N GLU A 297 -13.87 -0.78 -20.78
CA GLU A 297 -15.20 -0.26 -20.40
C GLU A 297 -15.71 0.83 -21.35
N PHE A 298 -14.80 1.52 -22.06
CA PHE A 298 -15.11 2.62 -22.97
C PHE A 298 -14.98 2.28 -24.46
N SER A 299 -14.66 1.02 -24.81
CA SER A 299 -14.51 0.54 -26.19
C SER A 299 -15.70 -0.29 -26.67
#